data_AF-A0A7W0CUU6-F1
#
_entry.id   AF-A0A7W0CUU6-F1
#
_cell.length_a   1.000
_cell.length_b   1.000
_cell.length_c   1.000
_cell.angle_alpha   90.00
_cell.angle_beta   90.00
_cell.angle_gamma   90.00
#
_symmetry.space_group_name_H-M   'P 1'
#
loop_
_entity.id
_entity.type
_entity.pdbx_description
1 polymer ?
#
loop_
_entity_poly.entity_id
_entity_poly.type
_entity_poly.pdbx_seq_one_letter_code
_entity_poly.pdbx_strand_id
1 'polypeptide(L)'
;MNRYGRMAQQRWSEHQPEELAQLANPASYFTALGEEMATQIDMMAEQMAGEDPPQESYLEKVGRLQAARMRAEELVLSEMLPTIEEPTLDSSQESSQESDQEMTASQRPWTPLVVTADHPSFPEIHENYQNLNQPQ
;
A
#
# COMPACT_ATOMS: atom_id res chain seq x y z
N MET A 1 0.73 -14.58 -20.92
CA MET A 1 0.22 -13.45 -20.12
C MET A 1 0.83 -13.43 -18.73
N ASN A 2 1.34 -12.28 -18.28
CA ASN A 2 1.92 -12.10 -16.94
C ASN A 2 0.88 -11.70 -15.87
N ARG A 3 1.32 -11.30 -14.67
CA ARG A 3 0.40 -10.90 -13.58
C ARG A 3 -0.40 -9.64 -13.92
N TYR A 4 0.24 -8.66 -14.57
CA TYR A 4 -0.39 -7.38 -14.90
C TYR A 4 -1.43 -7.54 -16.00
N GLY A 5 -1.16 -8.37 -17.02
CA GLY A 5 -2.14 -8.69 -18.05
C GLY A 5 -3.40 -9.35 -17.49
N ARG A 6 -3.25 -10.26 -16.51
CA ARG A 6 -4.39 -10.90 -15.83
C ARG A 6 -5.17 -9.89 -14.99
N MET A 7 -4.46 -9.04 -14.26
CA MET A 7 -5.07 -7.95 -13.47
C MET A 7 -5.85 -6.99 -14.38
N ALA A 8 -5.26 -6.58 -15.50
CA ALA A 8 -5.90 -5.71 -16.49
C ALA A 8 -7.17 -6.35 -17.07
N GLN A 9 -7.10 -7.63 -17.44
CA GLN A 9 -8.25 -8.36 -17.97
C GLN A 9 -9.40 -8.44 -16.95
N GLN A 10 -9.09 -8.75 -15.68
CA GLN A 10 -10.10 -8.79 -14.61
C GLN A 10 -10.74 -7.41 -14.43
N ARG A 11 -9.90 -6.37 -14.32
CA ARG A 11 -10.31 -4.98 -14.15
C ARG A 11 -11.25 -4.52 -15.28
N TRP A 12 -10.92 -4.84 -16.52
CA TRP A 12 -11.78 -4.55 -17.68
C TRP A 12 -13.06 -5.36 -17.68
N SER A 13 -13.03 -6.62 -17.24
CA SER A 13 -14.25 -7.43 -17.13
C SER A 13 -15.24 -6.85 -16.12
N GLU A 14 -14.74 -6.21 -15.06
CA GLU A 14 -15.55 -5.61 -14.00
C GLU A 14 -16.07 -4.21 -14.39
N HIS A 15 -15.24 -3.38 -15.01
CA HIS A 15 -15.55 -1.95 -15.23
C HIS A 15 -15.84 -1.57 -16.69
N GLN A 16 -15.41 -2.36 -17.67
CA GLN A 16 -15.57 -2.06 -19.10
C GLN A 16 -15.88 -3.34 -19.93
N PRO A 17 -16.96 -4.07 -19.61
CA PRO A 17 -17.29 -5.33 -20.29
C PRO A 17 -17.64 -5.14 -21.78
N GLU A 18 -18.20 -3.98 -22.16
CA GLU A 18 -18.52 -3.66 -23.55
C GLU A 18 -17.27 -3.46 -24.41
N GLU A 19 -16.25 -2.77 -23.89
CA GLU A 19 -14.96 -2.61 -24.55
C GLU A 19 -14.23 -3.95 -24.68
N LEU A 20 -14.30 -4.78 -23.62
CA LEU A 20 -13.76 -6.13 -23.63
C LEU A 20 -14.42 -7.00 -24.72
N ALA A 21 -15.74 -6.89 -24.92
CA ALA A 21 -16.48 -7.65 -25.92
C ALA A 21 -16.16 -7.24 -27.37
N GLN A 22 -15.69 -6.02 -27.59
CA GLN A 22 -15.29 -5.51 -28.90
C GLN A 22 -13.88 -5.96 -29.32
N LEU A 23 -13.06 -6.43 -28.38
CA LEU A 23 -11.71 -6.94 -28.67
C LEU A 23 -11.78 -8.27 -29.44
N ALA A 24 -11.18 -8.29 -30.64
CA ALA A 24 -11.13 -9.49 -31.47
C ALA A 24 -10.31 -10.63 -30.86
N ASN A 25 -9.23 -10.30 -30.13
CA ASN A 25 -8.40 -11.28 -29.42
C ASN A 25 -7.94 -10.73 -28.07
N PRO A 26 -8.78 -10.86 -27.02
CA PRO A 26 -8.47 -10.32 -25.71
C PRO A 26 -7.20 -10.95 -25.11
N ALA A 27 -6.96 -12.25 -25.34
CA ALA A 27 -5.80 -12.94 -24.77
C ALA A 27 -4.46 -12.37 -25.28
N SER A 28 -4.37 -12.06 -26.58
CA SER A 28 -3.18 -11.42 -27.16
C SER A 28 -3.06 -9.96 -26.70
N TYR A 29 -4.17 -9.21 -26.67
CA TYR A 29 -4.17 -7.82 -26.23
C TYR A 29 -3.63 -7.67 -24.79
N PHE A 30 -4.21 -8.40 -23.83
CA PHE A 30 -3.80 -8.32 -22.44
C PHE A 30 -2.43 -8.96 -22.17
N THR A 31 -1.96 -9.85 -23.05
CA THR A 31 -0.58 -10.35 -22.97
C THR A 31 0.39 -9.21 -23.27
N ALA A 32 0.18 -8.51 -24.39
CA ALA A 32 1.00 -7.35 -24.77
C ALA A 32 0.90 -6.21 -23.75
N LEU A 33 -0.32 -5.87 -23.31
CA LEU A 33 -0.54 -4.83 -22.28
C LEU A 33 0.20 -5.18 -20.99
N GLY A 34 0.14 -6.44 -20.55
CA GLY A 34 0.86 -6.86 -19.37
C GLY A 34 2.39 -6.73 -19.52
N GLU A 35 2.94 -7.07 -20.68
CA GLU A 35 4.38 -6.94 -20.98
C GLU A 35 4.82 -5.47 -21.03
N GLU A 36 4.00 -4.61 -21.62
CA GLU A 36 4.22 -3.16 -21.64
C GLU A 36 4.22 -2.58 -20.21
N MET A 37 3.23 -2.93 -19.40
CA MET A 37 3.16 -2.51 -17.99
C MET A 37 4.39 -2.99 -17.20
N ALA A 38 4.80 -4.25 -17.37
CA ALA A 38 5.97 -4.78 -16.69
C ALA A 38 7.24 -3.99 -17.04
N THR A 39 7.41 -3.67 -18.33
CA THR A 39 8.54 -2.90 -18.84
C THR A 39 8.54 -1.47 -18.29
N GLN A 40 7.38 -0.80 -18.32
CA GLN A 40 7.21 0.55 -17.76
C GLN A 40 7.51 0.59 -16.25
N ILE A 41 7.03 -0.41 -15.51
CA ILE A 41 7.28 -0.52 -14.06
C ILE A 41 8.78 -0.68 -13.79
N ASP A 42 9.47 -1.56 -14.53
CA ASP A 42 10.90 -1.78 -14.32
C ASP A 42 11.72 -0.51 -14.63
N MET A 43 11.43 0.15 -15.76
CA MET A 43 12.09 1.42 -16.12
C MET A 43 11.85 2.52 -15.09
N MET A 44 10.60 2.68 -14.64
CA MET A 44 10.23 3.70 -13.67
C MET A 44 10.80 3.38 -12.28
N ALA A 45 10.81 2.12 -11.87
CA ALA A 45 11.40 1.69 -10.60
C ALA A 45 12.91 1.95 -10.58
N GLU A 46 13.63 1.67 -11.67
CA GLU A 46 15.06 1.98 -11.79
C GLU A 46 15.31 3.49 -11.68
N GLN A 47 14.53 4.30 -12.39
CA GLN A 47 14.61 5.76 -12.31
C GLN A 47 14.34 6.29 -10.89
N MET A 48 13.35 5.74 -10.19
CA MET A 48 13.00 6.13 -8.82
C MET A 48 14.02 5.67 -7.78
N ALA A 49 14.58 4.47 -7.96
CA ALA A 49 15.59 3.96 -7.06
C ALA A 49 16.88 4.78 -7.16
N GLY A 50 17.26 5.18 -8.37
CA GLY A 50 18.51 5.89 -8.62
C GLY A 50 19.75 5.03 -8.37
N GLU A 51 20.91 5.69 -8.39
CA GLU A 51 22.20 5.04 -8.25
C GLU A 51 22.44 4.49 -6.84
N ASP A 52 23.26 3.45 -6.71
CA ASP A 52 23.58 2.83 -5.42
C ASP A 52 24.50 3.74 -4.57
N PRO A 53 24.10 4.13 -3.35
CA PRO A 53 24.96 4.90 -2.47
C PRO A 53 26.18 4.09 -2.00
N PRO A 54 27.37 4.71 -1.89
CA PRO A 54 28.63 4.01 -1.58
C PRO A 54 28.72 3.39 -0.17
N GLN A 55 27.75 3.65 0.72
CA GLN A 55 27.71 3.14 2.09
C GLN A 55 26.37 2.43 2.43
N GLU A 56 25.55 2.12 1.43
CA GLU A 56 24.26 1.46 1.64
C GLU A 56 24.45 -0.01 2.04
N SER A 57 23.84 -0.44 3.15
CA SER A 57 23.81 -1.87 3.49
C SER A 57 22.87 -2.63 2.57
N TYR A 58 23.03 -3.96 2.48
CA TYR A 58 22.19 -4.80 1.62
C TYR A 58 20.68 -4.65 1.90
N LEU A 59 20.28 -4.57 3.18
CA LEU A 59 18.86 -4.43 3.54
C LEU A 59 18.31 -3.06 3.17
N GLU A 60 19.10 -2.00 3.31
CA GLU A 60 18.73 -0.66 2.87
C GLU A 60 18.54 -0.62 1.35
N LYS A 61 19.45 -1.25 0.60
CA LYS A 61 19.34 -1.39 -0.86
C LYS A 61 18.07 -2.10 -1.27
N VAL A 62 17.79 -3.27 -0.69
CA VAL A 62 16.57 -4.02 -0.99
C VAL A 62 15.34 -3.20 -0.63
N GLY A 63 15.34 -2.52 0.53
CA GLY A 63 14.25 -1.64 0.94
C GLY A 63 13.97 -0.52 -0.06
N ARG A 64 15.02 0.18 -0.50
CA ARG A 64 14.92 1.25 -1.51
C ARG A 64 14.38 0.72 -2.84
N LEU A 65 14.93 -0.38 -3.35
CA LEU A 65 14.50 -0.98 -4.61
C LEU A 65 13.04 -1.45 -4.56
N GLN A 66 12.61 -2.07 -3.45
CA GLN A 66 11.22 -2.49 -3.28
C GLN A 66 10.27 -1.30 -3.15
N ALA A 67 10.65 -0.24 -2.43
CA ALA A 67 9.86 0.98 -2.32
C ALA A 67 9.70 1.66 -3.69
N ALA A 68 10.79 1.79 -4.45
CA ALA A 68 10.77 2.32 -5.81
C ALA A 68 9.86 1.49 -6.73
N ARG A 69 9.95 0.16 -6.64
CA ARG A 69 9.09 -0.74 -7.41
C ARG A 69 7.61 -0.57 -7.04
N MET A 70 7.26 -0.60 -5.76
CA MET A 70 5.86 -0.44 -5.33
C MET A 70 5.28 0.89 -5.82
N ARG A 71 6.07 1.97 -5.78
CA ARG A 71 5.64 3.28 -6.27
C ARG A 71 5.48 3.34 -7.79
N ALA A 72 6.40 2.71 -8.52
CA ALA A 72 6.28 2.58 -9.97
C ALA A 72 5.05 1.74 -10.36
N GLU A 73 4.79 0.65 -9.63
CA GLU A 73 3.60 -0.18 -9.82
C GLU A 73 2.31 0.61 -9.62
N GLU A 74 2.19 1.35 -8.52
CA GLU A 74 1.03 2.20 -8.24
C GLU A 74 0.73 3.16 -9.41
N LEU A 75 1.75 3.89 -9.86
CA LEU A 75 1.61 4.88 -10.92
C LEU A 75 1.29 4.26 -12.29
N VAL A 76 1.97 3.19 -12.67
CA VAL A 76 1.71 2.55 -13.98
C VAL A 76 0.32 1.92 -14.00
N LEU A 77 -0.11 1.30 -12.90
CA LEU A 77 -1.45 0.72 -12.80
C LEU A 77 -2.53 1.80 -12.82
N SER A 78 -2.34 2.94 -12.13
CA SER A 78 -3.31 4.03 -12.13
C SER A 78 -3.44 4.72 -13.48
N GLU A 79 -2.35 4.83 -14.25
CA GLU A 79 -2.35 5.47 -15.57
C GLU A 79 -2.92 4.57 -16.67
N MET A 80 -2.63 3.26 -16.61
CA MET A 80 -2.94 2.33 -17.71
C MET A 80 -4.22 1.52 -17.49
N LEU A 81 -4.74 1.42 -16.27
CA LEU A 81 -5.99 0.70 -15.99
C LEU A 81 -7.13 1.68 -15.74
N PRO A 82 -8.37 1.29 -16.09
CA PRO A 82 -9.54 2.07 -15.72
C PRO A 82 -9.60 2.24 -14.21
N THR A 83 -9.82 3.48 -13.77
CA THR A 83 -9.99 3.86 -12.37
C THR A 83 -11.07 3.01 -11.71
N ILE A 84 -10.82 2.50 -10.50
CA ILE A 84 -11.92 1.98 -9.66
C ILE A 84 -12.62 3.24 -9.21
N GLU A 85 -13.82 3.54 -9.69
CA GLU A 85 -14.72 4.35 -8.87
C GLU A 85 -14.92 3.53 -7.59
N GLU A 86 -14.19 3.88 -6.53
CA GLU A 86 -14.45 3.30 -5.22
C GLU A 86 -15.95 3.42 -5.00
N PRO A 87 -16.67 2.33 -4.69
CA PRO A 87 -18.07 2.47 -4.34
C PRO A 87 -18.06 3.49 -3.22
N THR A 88 -18.67 4.66 -3.45
CA THR A 88 -18.88 5.62 -2.40
C THR A 88 -19.61 4.82 -1.34
N LEU A 89 -18.89 4.42 -0.29
CA LEU A 89 -19.52 4.07 0.96
C LEU A 89 -20.27 5.35 1.24
N ASP A 90 -21.57 5.33 0.97
CA ASP A 90 -22.49 6.33 1.46
C ASP A 90 -22.14 6.38 2.94
N SER A 91 -21.41 7.43 3.30
CA SER A 91 -21.08 7.77 4.65
C SER A 91 -22.40 8.19 5.26
N SER A 92 -23.28 7.22 5.48
CA SER A 92 -24.19 7.14 6.61
C SER A 92 -23.31 7.11 7.87
N GLN A 93 -22.53 8.17 8.05
CA GLN A 93 -22.19 8.74 9.33
C GLN A 93 -23.54 9.11 9.95
N GLU A 94 -24.21 8.10 10.50
CA GLU A 94 -25.08 8.36 11.62
C GLU A 94 -24.17 8.96 12.69
N SER A 95 -24.27 10.27 12.78
CA SER A 95 -23.57 11.14 13.70
C SER A 95 -23.86 10.66 15.12
N SER A 96 -23.06 9.73 15.62
CA SER A 96 -22.93 9.53 17.05
C SER A 96 -22.15 10.72 17.57
N GLN A 97 -22.89 11.75 17.98
CA GLN A 97 -22.40 12.90 18.72
C GLN A 97 -21.67 12.40 19.97
N GLU A 98 -20.37 12.18 19.88
CA GLU A 98 -19.51 12.10 21.05
C GLU A 98 -18.92 13.50 21.26
N SER A 99 -19.52 14.15 22.25
CA SER A 99 -19.32 15.53 22.68
C SER A 99 -17.87 15.99 22.65
N ASP A 100 -17.69 17.15 22.03
CA ASP A 100 -16.51 18.00 22.05
C ASP A 100 -15.90 18.10 23.46
N GLN A 101 -14.80 17.38 23.67
CA GLN A 101 -13.89 17.63 24.77
C GLN A 101 -12.47 17.70 24.17
N GLU A 102 -12.07 18.91 23.80
CA GLU A 102 -10.71 19.28 23.42
C GLU A 102 -9.72 18.83 24.49
N MET A 103 -9.19 17.62 24.37
CA MET A 103 -7.97 17.22 25.07
C MET A 103 -6.79 17.67 24.22
N THR A 104 -6.20 18.80 24.60
CA THR A 104 -4.99 19.36 23.98
C THR A 104 -3.87 18.30 23.89
N ALA A 105 -2.98 18.42 22.91
CA ALA A 105 -1.88 17.48 22.66
C ALA A 105 -0.92 17.26 23.85
N SER A 106 -1.07 18.01 24.95
CA SER A 106 -0.35 17.80 26.22
C SER A 106 -1.05 16.82 27.19
N GLN A 107 -2.24 16.32 26.87
CA GLN A 107 -3.00 15.36 27.69
C GLN A 107 -3.07 13.94 27.09
N ARG A 108 -2.61 13.74 25.85
CA ARG A 108 -2.45 12.39 25.31
C ARG A 108 -1.21 11.77 25.95
N PRO A 109 -1.29 10.62 26.65
CA PRO A 109 -0.07 9.89 27.01
C PRO A 109 0.61 9.49 25.70
N TRP A 110 1.70 10.18 25.38
CA TRP A 110 2.49 9.88 24.19
C TRP A 110 2.92 8.42 24.27
N THR A 111 2.43 7.60 23.35
CA THR A 111 2.78 6.17 23.30
C THR A 111 3.86 6.00 22.23
N PRO A 112 5.14 5.88 22.61
CA PRO A 112 6.19 5.66 21.63
C PRO A 112 6.04 4.30 20.95
N LEU A 113 6.31 4.23 19.64
CA LEU A 113 6.42 2.96 18.91
C LEU A 113 7.65 2.13 19.33
N VAL A 114 8.64 2.73 20.01
CA VAL A 114 9.78 2.03 20.63
C VAL A 114 9.96 2.51 22.07
N VAL A 115 9.75 1.60 23.02
CA VAL A 115 9.99 1.81 24.45
C VAL A 115 11.35 1.21 24.81
N THR A 116 12.33 2.05 25.15
CA THR A 116 13.61 1.61 25.71
C THR A 116 13.54 1.54 27.24
N ALA A 117 14.41 0.75 27.87
CA ALA A 117 14.39 0.49 29.32
C ALA A 117 14.58 1.73 30.22
N ASP A 118 15.04 2.84 29.66
CA ASP A 118 15.24 4.11 30.37
C ASP A 118 13.97 5.01 30.37
N HIS A 119 12.89 4.58 29.72
CA HIS A 119 11.68 5.39 29.59
C HIS A 119 10.78 5.30 30.84
N PRO A 120 10.22 6.41 31.35
CA PRO A 120 9.40 6.43 32.58
C PRO A 120 8.12 5.58 32.52
N SER A 121 7.63 5.26 31.32
CA SER A 121 6.47 4.37 31.11
C SER A 121 6.84 2.88 31.01
N PHE A 122 8.14 2.54 31.00
CA PHE A 122 8.63 1.16 30.92
C PHE A 122 8.10 0.22 32.02
N PRO A 123 8.09 0.60 33.32
CA PRO A 123 7.65 -0.33 34.37
C PRO A 123 6.17 -0.74 34.23
N GLU A 124 5.29 0.21 33.91
CA GLU A 124 3.84 -0.04 33.79
C GLU A 124 3.49 -0.89 32.56
N ILE A 125 4.18 -0.69 31.44
CA ILE A 125 4.01 -1.50 30.24
C ILE A 125 4.52 -2.93 30.47
N HIS A 126 5.64 -3.10 31.19
CA HIS A 126 6.20 -4.41 31.50
C HIS A 126 5.27 -5.23 32.41
N GLU A 127 4.65 -4.60 33.41
CA GLU A 127 3.70 -5.26 34.31
C GLU A 127 2.41 -5.71 33.62
N ASN A 128 1.88 -4.90 32.69
CA ASN A 128 0.71 -5.29 31.88
C ASN A 128 1.04 -6.45 30.92
N TYR A 129 2.24 -6.46 30.33
CA TYR A 129 2.66 -7.55 29.44
C TYR A 129 2.90 -8.87 30.19
N GLN A 130 3.44 -8.80 31.42
CA GLN A 130 3.62 -9.96 32.31
C GLN A 130 2.26 -10.54 32.75
N ASN A 131 1.28 -9.71 33.08
CA ASN A 131 -0.06 -10.19 33.48
C ASN A 131 -0.86 -10.81 32.32
N LEU A 132 -0.70 -10.32 31.08
CA LEU A 132 -1.38 -10.90 29.91
C LEU A 132 -0.85 -12.29 29.52
N ASN A 133 0.38 -12.62 29.89
CA ASN A 133 1.04 -13.87 29.51
C ASN A 133 1.16 -14.90 30.64
N GLN A 134 0.46 -14.71 31.76
CA GLN A 134 0.31 -15.77 32.76
C GLN A 134 -0.80 -16.74 32.32
N PRO A 135 -0.49 -18.04 32.06
CA PRO A 135 -1.54 -19.03 31.86
C PRO A 135 -2.32 -19.20 33.17
N GLN A 136 -3.66 -19.18 33.08
CA GLN A 136 -4.59 -19.53 34.17
C GLN A 136 -4.34 -20.94 34.68
#